data_AF-A0A0S8JZD0-F1
#
_entry.id   AF-A0A0S8JZD0-F1
#
_cell.length_a   1.000
_cell.length_b   1.000
_cell.length_c   1.000
_cell.angle_alpha   90.00
_cell.angle_beta   90.00
_cell.angle_gamma   90.00
#
_symmetry.space_group_name_H-M   'P 1'
#
loop_
_entity.id
_entity.type
_entity.pdbx_description
1 polymer ?
#
loop_
_entity_poly.entity_id
_entity_poly.type
_entity_poly.pdbx_seq_one_letter_code
_entity_poly.pdbx_strand_id
1 'polypeptide(L)'
;TDFPFEVFGHPRLENAYFAFTPESIPGKSEHPKLKGETCMGMDLRYLRNNPRREGRINLSWLLFAYENFPEKEKFFIPYFENLAGTAHLRQQIMDGMTEDEIRSSWSDQLAAFRKIRKKYLLYPDFE
;
A
#
# COMPACT_ATOMS: atom_id res chain seq x y z
N THR A 1 -9.78 -5.12 -13.46
CA THR A 1 -8.94 -6.20 -14.00
C THR A 1 -9.25 -7.49 -13.26
N ASP A 2 -8.78 -8.63 -13.75
CA ASP A 2 -9.01 -9.91 -13.08
C ASP A 2 -8.18 -10.15 -11.81
N PHE A 3 -7.24 -9.27 -11.52
CA PHE A 3 -6.24 -9.38 -10.46
C PHE A 3 -6.36 -8.24 -9.42
N PRO A 4 -7.49 -8.11 -8.71
CA PRO A 4 -7.68 -7.08 -7.70
C PRO A 4 -6.70 -7.25 -6.53
N PHE A 5 -6.16 -6.15 -6.00
CA PHE A 5 -5.14 -6.11 -4.93
C PHE A 5 -3.77 -6.72 -5.28
N GLU A 6 -3.56 -7.09 -6.55
CA GLU A 6 -2.31 -7.72 -7.01
C GLU A 6 -1.57 -6.86 -8.03
N VAL A 7 -2.08 -5.66 -8.27
CA VAL A 7 -1.45 -4.60 -9.08
C VAL A 7 -1.81 -3.26 -8.47
N PHE A 8 -1.00 -2.24 -8.75
CA PHE A 8 -1.37 -0.85 -8.56
C PHE A 8 -0.83 -0.01 -9.72
N GLY A 9 -1.49 1.10 -10.02
CA GLY A 9 -1.11 1.96 -11.14
C GLY A 9 -2.05 3.14 -11.34
N HIS A 10 -1.66 4.05 -12.22
CA HIS A 10 -2.45 5.21 -12.64
C HIS A 10 -2.05 5.60 -14.07
N PRO A 11 -2.94 6.20 -14.89
CA PRO A 11 -2.60 6.72 -16.23
C PRO A 11 -1.47 7.74 -16.29
N ARG A 12 -1.03 8.25 -15.13
CA ARG A 12 -0.01 9.30 -15.00
C ARG A 12 1.12 8.87 -14.08
N LEU A 13 1.13 7.60 -13.66
CA LEU A 13 2.25 7.08 -12.89
C LEU A 13 3.43 6.89 -13.84
N GLU A 14 4.54 7.53 -13.51
CA GLU A 14 5.77 7.48 -14.30
C GLU A 14 6.66 6.31 -13.82
N ASN A 15 7.73 6.03 -14.58
CA ASN A 15 8.74 5.02 -14.23
C ASN A 15 8.19 3.61 -13.93
N ALA A 16 7.03 3.28 -14.50
CA ALA A 16 6.37 2.00 -14.38
C ALA A 16 6.25 1.33 -15.75
N TYR A 17 6.43 0.01 -15.81
CA TYR A 17 6.57 -0.74 -17.07
C TYR A 17 5.45 -1.74 -17.33
N PHE A 18 4.59 -2.00 -16.34
CA PHE A 18 3.43 -2.87 -16.51
C PHE A 18 2.20 -2.02 -16.80
N ALA A 19 1.42 -2.41 -17.81
CA ALA A 19 0.19 -1.73 -18.20
C ALA A 19 -1.03 -2.61 -17.93
N PHE A 20 -2.10 -2.02 -17.43
CA PHE A 20 -3.39 -2.67 -17.29
C PHE A 20 -4.53 -1.66 -17.41
N THR A 21 -5.70 -2.12 -17.86
CA THR A 21 -6.88 -1.27 -18.01
C THR A 21 -8.00 -1.80 -17.13
N PRO A 22 -8.49 -1.03 -16.13
CA PRO A 22 -9.65 -1.43 -15.35
C PRO A 22 -10.92 -1.47 -16.23
N GLU A 23 -11.57 -2.62 -16.26
CA GLU A 23 -12.83 -2.83 -16.97
C GLU A 23 -13.96 -3.17 -16.00
N SER A 24 -15.19 -2.88 -16.43
CA SER A 24 -16.40 -3.24 -15.71
C SER A 24 -16.63 -4.74 -15.81
N ILE A 25 -16.60 -5.42 -14.67
CA ILE A 25 -16.85 -6.86 -14.56
C ILE A 25 -18.11 -7.05 -13.72
N PRO A 26 -19.25 -7.45 -14.31
CA PRO A 26 -20.50 -7.69 -13.60
C PRO A 26 -20.31 -8.60 -12.38
N GLY A 27 -20.88 -8.22 -11.23
CA GLY A 27 -20.77 -8.99 -9.99
C GLY A 27 -19.40 -8.98 -9.29
N LYS A 28 -18.39 -8.29 -9.84
CA LYS A 28 -17.04 -8.16 -9.22
C LYS A 28 -16.61 -6.71 -9.07
N SER A 29 -16.67 -5.94 -10.14
CA SER A 29 -16.29 -4.52 -10.16
C SER A 29 -17.02 -3.80 -11.29
N GLU A 30 -18.22 -3.31 -11.02
CA GLU A 30 -19.09 -2.69 -12.03
C GLU A 30 -18.69 -1.23 -12.32
N HIS A 31 -18.17 -0.55 -11.29
CA HIS A 31 -17.71 0.83 -11.34
C HIS A 31 -16.25 0.94 -10.84
N PRO A 32 -15.28 0.30 -11.52
CA PRO A 32 -13.88 0.41 -11.10
C PRO A 32 -13.40 1.85 -11.24
N LYS A 33 -12.48 2.26 -10.37
CA LYS A 33 -11.73 3.50 -10.55
C LYS A 33 -10.97 3.44 -11.88
N LEU A 34 -10.87 4.58 -12.57
CA LEU A 34 -10.13 4.71 -13.84
C LEU A 34 -10.65 3.74 -14.92
N LYS A 35 -11.96 3.48 -14.95
CA LYS A 35 -12.61 2.57 -15.91
C LYS A 35 -12.29 2.98 -17.34
N GLY A 36 -11.70 2.06 -18.11
CA GLY A 36 -11.32 2.27 -19.50
C GLY A 36 -10.04 3.08 -19.71
N GLU A 37 -9.38 3.54 -18.64
CA GLU A 37 -8.11 4.27 -18.73
C GLU A 37 -6.93 3.32 -18.56
N THR A 38 -5.99 3.34 -19.50
CA THR A 38 -4.75 2.55 -19.40
C THR A 38 -3.90 3.07 -18.25
N CYS A 39 -3.66 2.21 -17.26
CA CYS A 39 -2.85 2.50 -16.09
C CYS A 39 -1.45 1.91 -16.26
N MET A 40 -0.41 2.74 -16.10
CA MET A 40 0.96 2.25 -15.89
C MET A 40 1.17 1.96 -14.41
N GLY A 41 1.89 0.90 -14.09
CA GLY A 41 1.93 0.38 -12.73
C GLY A 41 2.92 -0.76 -12.49
N MET A 42 2.73 -1.41 -11.34
CA MET A 42 3.50 -2.56 -10.90
C MET A 42 2.62 -3.81 -10.88
N ASP A 43 3.14 -4.90 -11.43
CA ASP A 43 2.56 -6.23 -11.31
C ASP A 43 3.09 -6.92 -10.05
N LEU A 44 2.23 -7.17 -9.06
CA LEU A 44 2.60 -7.83 -7.81
C LEU A 44 2.26 -9.31 -7.79
N ARG A 45 1.71 -9.87 -8.88
CA ARG A 45 1.28 -11.28 -8.94
C ARG A 45 2.44 -12.27 -8.75
N TYR A 46 3.69 -11.85 -8.97
CA TYR A 46 4.87 -12.66 -8.65
C TYR A 46 4.95 -13.03 -7.15
N LEU A 47 4.25 -12.30 -6.28
CA LEU A 47 4.16 -12.57 -4.84
C LEU A 47 3.15 -13.66 -4.47
N ARG A 48 2.30 -14.15 -5.40
CA ARG A 48 1.29 -15.19 -5.12
C ARG A 48 1.90 -16.44 -4.49
N ASN A 49 3.10 -16.81 -4.94
CA ASN A 49 3.80 -17.99 -4.46
C ASN A 49 4.62 -17.71 -3.18
N ASN A 50 4.60 -16.46 -2.68
CA ASN A 50 5.32 -16.09 -1.48
C ASN A 50 4.67 -14.94 -0.66
N PRO A 51 3.41 -15.09 -0.22
CA PRO A 51 2.64 -14.00 0.38
C PRO A 51 3.13 -13.57 1.78
N ARG A 52 4.08 -14.30 2.40
CA ARG A 52 4.43 -14.14 3.83
C ARG A 52 5.89 -13.77 4.14
N ARG A 53 6.75 -13.43 3.17
CA ARG A 53 8.20 -13.34 3.44
C ARG A 53 8.61 -12.43 4.60
N GLU A 54 7.95 -11.29 4.78
CA GLU A 54 8.50 -10.27 5.69
C GLU A 54 7.66 -10.01 6.95
N GLY A 55 6.43 -10.53 7.02
CA GLY A 55 5.55 -10.32 8.19
C GLY A 55 5.27 -8.85 8.52
N ARG A 56 5.41 -7.96 7.53
CA ARG A 56 5.30 -6.50 7.67
C ARG A 56 4.64 -5.89 6.44
N ILE A 57 4.06 -4.71 6.60
CA ILE A 57 3.53 -3.89 5.50
C ILE A 57 4.69 -3.50 4.60
N ASN A 58 4.60 -3.70 3.27
CA ASN A 58 5.63 -3.24 2.33
C ASN A 58 5.35 -1.77 1.95
N LEU A 59 6.16 -0.83 2.44
CA LEU A 59 5.98 0.60 2.20
C LEU A 59 6.61 1.06 0.88
N SER A 60 7.55 0.30 0.33
CA SER A 60 8.22 0.66 -0.92
C SER A 60 7.24 0.89 -2.07
N TRP A 61 6.10 0.19 -2.11
CA TRP A 61 5.08 0.40 -3.13
C TRP A 61 4.41 1.78 -3.04
N LEU A 62 4.11 2.21 -1.81
CA LEU A 62 3.49 3.52 -1.56
C LEU A 62 4.49 4.65 -1.80
N LEU A 63 5.74 4.47 -1.36
CA LEU A 63 6.82 5.42 -1.60
C LEU A 63 7.11 5.56 -3.09
N PHE A 64 7.26 4.44 -3.81
CA PHE A 64 7.41 4.44 -5.26
C PHE A 64 6.26 5.15 -5.96
N ALA A 65 5.01 4.84 -5.59
CA ALA A 65 3.85 5.47 -6.18
C ALA A 65 3.82 6.98 -5.91
N TYR A 66 4.15 7.41 -4.69
CA TYR A 66 4.22 8.83 -4.34
C TYR A 66 5.30 9.53 -5.13
N GLU A 67 6.53 9.00 -5.14
CA GLU A 67 7.70 9.56 -5.83
C GLU A 67 7.47 9.72 -7.34
N ASN A 68 6.78 8.77 -7.96
CA ASN A 68 6.60 8.73 -9.42
C ASN A 68 5.23 9.24 -9.90
N PHE A 69 4.42 9.82 -9.01
CA PHE A 69 3.17 10.47 -9.40
C PHE A 69 3.39 11.99 -9.55
N PRO A 70 3.01 12.62 -10.67
CA PRO A 70 3.35 14.02 -10.94
C PRO A 70 2.59 15.03 -10.07
N GLU A 71 1.34 14.74 -9.66
CA GLU A 71 0.53 15.66 -8.84
C GLU A 71 0.55 15.27 -7.36
N LYS A 72 1.62 15.65 -6.64
CA LYS A 72 1.82 15.29 -5.23
C LYS A 72 0.65 15.71 -4.34
N GLU A 73 0.06 16.87 -4.61
CA GLU A 73 -1.04 17.45 -3.85
C GLU A 73 -2.33 16.64 -3.98
N LYS A 74 -2.47 15.86 -5.05
CA LYS A 74 -3.64 14.99 -5.31
C LYS A 74 -3.39 13.52 -4.98
N PHE A 75 -2.17 13.17 -4.58
CA PHE A 75 -1.81 11.78 -4.31
C PHE A 75 -2.58 11.20 -3.13
N PHE A 76 -2.64 11.95 -2.02
CA PHE A 76 -3.35 11.51 -0.83
C PHE A 76 -4.82 11.93 -0.87
N ILE A 77 -5.71 10.95 -0.75
CA ILE A 77 -7.15 11.17 -0.64
C ILE A 77 -7.53 11.70 0.75
N PRO A 78 -8.68 12.40 0.90
CA PRO A 78 -9.06 13.05 2.17
C PRO A 78 -9.19 12.12 3.37
N TYR A 79 -9.41 10.83 3.14
CA TYR A 79 -9.58 9.81 4.19
C TYR A 79 -8.35 8.88 4.31
N PHE A 80 -7.20 9.29 3.80
CA PHE A 80 -5.96 8.50 3.94
C PHE A 80 -5.62 8.26 5.41
N GLU A 81 -5.79 9.26 6.28
CA GLU A 81 -5.55 9.17 7.72
C GLU A 81 -6.47 8.15 8.38
N ASN A 82 -7.71 8.01 7.92
CA ASN A 82 -8.65 7.01 8.42
C ASN A 82 -8.16 5.58 8.12
N LEU A 83 -7.48 5.40 6.99
CA LEU A 83 -6.90 4.12 6.59
C LEU A 83 -5.56 3.86 7.30
N ALA A 84 -4.71 4.88 7.39
CA ALA A 84 -3.39 4.78 8.03
C ALA A 84 -3.47 4.76 9.57
N GLY A 85 -4.55 5.26 10.15
CA GLY A 85 -4.73 5.41 11.61
C GLY A 85 -3.95 6.59 12.21
N THR A 86 -3.29 7.41 11.40
CA THR A 86 -2.49 8.56 11.83
C THR A 86 -2.23 9.53 10.69
N ALA A 87 -1.99 10.80 11.00
CA ALA A 87 -1.48 11.80 10.07
C ALA A 87 0.04 11.69 9.83
N HIS A 88 0.77 11.00 10.71
CA HIS A 88 2.23 10.94 10.63
C HIS A 88 2.73 10.30 9.34
N LEU A 89 2.13 9.19 8.90
CA LEU A 89 2.59 8.48 7.71
C LEU A 89 2.59 9.38 6.45
N ARG A 90 1.54 10.19 6.25
CA ARG A 90 1.50 11.14 5.13
C ARG A 90 2.67 12.12 5.23
N GLN A 91 2.86 12.73 6.40
CA GLN A 91 3.91 13.72 6.63
C GLN A 91 5.30 13.11 6.36
N GLN A 92 5.56 11.90 6.88
CA GLN A 92 6.84 11.22 6.68
C GLN A 92 7.14 10.92 5.21
N ILE A 93 6.14 10.53 4.43
CA ILE A 93 6.28 10.30 2.99
C ILE A 93 6.57 11.63 2.26
N MET A 94 5.86 12.70 2.62
CA MET A 94 6.07 14.03 2.04
C MET A 94 7.45 14.62 2.39
N ASP A 95 7.97 14.30 3.58
CA ASP A 95 9.30 14.71 4.03
C ASP A 95 10.42 13.88 3.39
N GLY A 96 10.09 12.89 2.55
CA GLY A 96 11.07 12.06 1.85
C GLY A 96 11.76 11.03 2.74
N MET A 97 11.15 10.67 3.87
CA MET A 97 11.71 9.63 4.75
C MET A 97 11.76 8.28 4.03
N THR A 98 12.84 7.55 4.27
CA THR A 98 13.03 6.18 3.80
C THR A 98 12.08 5.21 4.52
N GLU A 99 11.86 4.05 3.90
CA GLU A 99 11.06 2.98 4.51
C GLU A 99 11.58 2.56 5.89
N ASP A 100 12.91 2.48 6.07
CA ASP A 100 13.51 2.10 7.35
C ASP A 100 13.32 3.16 8.44
N GLU A 101 13.39 4.45 8.09
CA GLU A 101 13.13 5.54 9.04
C GLU A 101 11.66 5.56 9.47
N ILE A 102 10.72 5.41 8.52
CA ILE A 102 9.28 5.31 8.82
C ILE A 102 9.00 4.11 9.73
N ARG A 103 9.60 2.95 9.45
CA ARG A 103 9.43 1.76 10.30
C ARG A 103 10.01 1.95 11.69
N SER A 104 11.18 2.58 11.78
CA SER A 104 11.85 2.84 13.05
C SER A 104 10.96 3.71 13.96
N SER A 105 10.24 4.68 13.39
CA SER A 105 9.31 5.51 14.17
C SER A 105 8.09 4.75 14.72
N TRP A 106 7.77 3.55 14.22
CA TRP A 106 6.66 2.73 14.72
C TRP A 106 7.09 1.74 15.81
N SER A 107 8.39 1.50 15.97
CA SER A 107 8.94 0.42 16.77
C SER A 107 8.44 0.42 18.22
N ASP A 108 8.44 1.58 18.88
CA ASP A 108 8.00 1.71 20.28
C ASP A 108 6.52 1.37 20.48
N GLN A 109 5.64 1.86 19.59
CA GLN A 109 4.21 1.58 19.66
C GLN A 109 3.91 0.11 19.35
N LEU A 110 4.63 -0.47 18.39
CA LEU A 110 4.53 -1.90 18.08
C LEU A 110 4.99 -2.75 19.27
N ALA A 111 6.09 -2.38 19.94
CA ALA A 111 6.57 -3.07 21.13
C ALA A 111 5.57 -2.97 22.30
N ALA A 112 4.95 -1.81 22.50
CA ALA A 112 3.90 -1.63 23.49
C ALA A 112 2.67 -2.51 23.18
N PHE A 113 2.22 -2.54 21.92
CA PHE A 113 1.08 -3.36 21.51
C PHE A 113 1.36 -4.86 21.65
N ARG A 114 2.58 -5.32 21.35
CA ARG A 114 2.99 -6.72 21.57
C ARG A 114 2.86 -7.14 23.04
N LYS A 115 3.14 -6.24 23.99
CA LYS A 115 2.90 -6.53 25.43
C LYS A 115 1.41 -6.64 25.75
N ILE A 116 0.56 -5.82 25.13
CA ILE A 116 -0.89 -5.84 25.34
C ILE A 116 -1.50 -7.13 24.75
N ARG A 117 -1.16 -7.48 23.49
CA ARG A 117 -1.77 -8.62 22.78
C ARG A 117 -1.49 -9.96 23.47
N LYS A 118 -0.36 -10.11 24.17
CA LYS A 118 0.03 -11.34 24.89
C LYS A 118 -1.01 -11.82 25.89
N LYS A 119 -1.82 -10.91 26.45
CA LYS A 119 -2.91 -11.25 27.38
C LYS A 119 -4.08 -12.00 26.72
N TYR A 120 -4.17 -11.97 25.40
CA TYR A 120 -5.34 -12.40 24.63
C TYR A 120 -5.01 -13.44 23.56
N LEU A 121 -3.79 -13.96 23.52
CA LEU A 121 -3.39 -14.96 22.54
C LEU A 121 -4.05 -16.31 22.87
N LEU A 122 -4.71 -16.90 21.87
CA LEU A 122 -5.29 -18.25 21.94
C LEU A 122 -4.37 -19.32 21.32
N TYR A 123 -3.32 -18.89 20.62
CA TYR A 123 -2.33 -19.72 19.97
C TYR A 123 -0.93 -19.26 20.42
N PRO A 124 0.10 -20.15 20.37
CA PRO A 124 1.47 -19.77 20.66
C PRO A 124 1.88 -18.50 19.89
N ASP A 125 2.57 -17.58 20.59
CA ASP A 125 3.08 -16.37 19.94
C ASP A 125 4.19 -16.74 18.94
N PHE A 126 4.44 -15.84 17.99
CA PHE A 126 5.51 -16.01 16.99
C PHE A 126 6.89 -15.53 17.50
N GLU A 127 6.98 -15.19 18.79
CA GLU A 127 8.18 -14.77 19.50
C GLU A 127 8.72 -15.88 20.40
#